data_AF-D0N4B8-F1
#
_entry.id   AF-D0N4B8-F1
#
_cell.length_a   1.000
_cell.length_b   1.000
_cell.length_c   1.000
_cell.angle_alpha   90.00
_cell.angle_beta   90.00
_cell.angle_gamma   90.00
#
_symmetry.space_group_name_H-M   'P 1'
#
loop_
_entity.id
_entity.type
_entity.pdbx_description
1 polymer ?
#
loop_
_entity_poly.entity_id
_entity_poly.type
_entity_poly.pdbx_seq_one_letter_code
_entity_poly.pdbx_strand_id
1 'polypeptide(L)'
;MFASARQLSTTPSALPESVAWLEHLTLEMSSSVDTRHGLGKRNVQYELHMIYQTSKNETTAWTISRSFDKYRDLRRRLVLALRLGHRCNSECRWLGNVIKHHFPRASLFCRGCPTGVEGTRAALLRMLNTVKASLVNHGNLGCSRMREDVSKVFTMFVSSNSLGKDLSIIHSSTATSSTSSLSLSPSNFERLSTSASLTSDEEVQEIALAFDDFSCGHFSRCECGACRSSLH
;
A
#
# COMPACT_ATOMS: atom_id res chain seq x y z
N MET A 1 -48.05 27.88 -18.02
CA MET A 1 -46.60 28.04 -18.27
C MET A 1 -45.88 27.00 -17.43
N PHE A 2 -45.39 25.92 -18.04
CA PHE A 2 -44.69 24.85 -17.31
C PHE A 2 -43.19 25.07 -17.45
N ALA A 3 -42.51 25.32 -16.33
CA ALA A 3 -41.05 25.42 -16.28
C ALA A 3 -40.47 24.00 -16.33
N SER A 4 -39.79 23.68 -17.43
CA SER A 4 -39.04 22.43 -17.58
C SER A 4 -37.69 22.58 -16.88
N ALA A 5 -37.56 21.98 -15.70
CA ALA A 5 -36.29 21.88 -15.00
C ALA A 5 -35.33 20.99 -15.80
N ARG A 6 -34.27 21.60 -16.36
CA ARG A 6 -33.16 20.87 -16.98
C ARG A 6 -32.47 20.05 -15.89
N GLN A 7 -32.69 18.74 -15.90
CA GLN A 7 -31.82 17.79 -15.20
C GLN A 7 -30.42 17.89 -15.82
N LEU A 8 -29.49 18.48 -15.08
CA LEU A 8 -28.06 18.35 -15.34
C LEU A 8 -27.70 16.88 -15.12
N SER A 9 -27.63 16.12 -16.20
CA SER A 9 -27.02 14.79 -16.23
C SER A 9 -25.56 14.93 -15.82
N THR A 10 -25.30 14.72 -14.53
CA THR A 10 -23.95 14.61 -13.99
C THR A 10 -23.43 13.25 -14.43
N THR A 11 -22.68 13.22 -15.53
CA THR A 11 -21.97 12.03 -15.97
C THR A 11 -21.10 11.55 -14.80
N PRO A 12 -21.19 10.29 -14.37
CA PRO A 12 -20.33 9.79 -13.30
C PRO A 12 -18.87 9.98 -13.74
N SER A 13 -18.11 10.74 -12.96
CA SER A 13 -16.69 10.98 -13.23
C SER A 13 -15.98 9.63 -13.29
N ALA A 14 -15.48 9.27 -14.47
CA ALA A 14 -14.67 8.08 -14.66
C ALA A 14 -13.48 8.07 -13.67
N LEU A 15 -13.10 6.89 -13.20
CA LEU A 15 -11.91 6.72 -12.36
C LEU A 15 -10.65 7.17 -13.13
N PRO A 16 -9.72 7.90 -12.49
CA PRO A 16 -8.41 8.16 -13.09
C PRO A 16 -7.71 6.86 -13.47
N GLU A 17 -7.00 6.85 -14.59
CA GLU A 17 -6.30 5.66 -15.12
C GLU A 17 -5.42 4.98 -14.05
N SER A 18 -4.73 5.77 -13.23
CA SER A 18 -3.88 5.30 -12.12
C SER A 18 -4.58 4.38 -11.10
N VAL A 19 -5.91 4.45 -10.98
CA VAL A 19 -6.72 3.67 -10.02
C VAL A 19 -7.85 2.88 -10.69
N ALA A 20 -8.20 3.16 -11.95
CA ALA A 20 -9.31 2.49 -12.65
C ALA A 20 -9.10 0.97 -12.75
N TRP A 21 -7.87 0.53 -13.01
CA TRP A 21 -7.53 -0.90 -13.06
C TRP A 21 -7.66 -1.59 -11.68
N LEU A 22 -7.60 -0.84 -10.57
CA LEU A 22 -7.80 -1.40 -9.23
C LEU A 22 -9.23 -1.87 -9.03
N GLU A 23 -10.22 -1.29 -9.70
CA GLU A 23 -11.62 -1.72 -9.57
C GLU A 23 -11.77 -3.22 -9.81
N HIS A 24 -11.11 -3.70 -10.87
CA HIS A 24 -11.16 -5.09 -11.33
C HIS A 24 -10.02 -5.98 -10.78
N LEU A 25 -9.26 -5.47 -9.79
CA LEU A 25 -8.16 -6.20 -9.16
C LEU A 25 -8.62 -6.96 -7.91
N THR A 26 -8.70 -8.28 -7.97
CA THR A 26 -8.93 -9.12 -6.79
C THR A 26 -7.62 -9.38 -6.06
N LEU A 27 -7.66 -9.24 -4.73
CA LEU A 27 -6.54 -9.51 -3.84
C LEU A 27 -6.88 -10.70 -2.96
N GLU A 28 -6.01 -11.71 -2.99
CA GLU A 28 -6.02 -12.84 -2.07
C GLU A 28 -4.66 -12.97 -1.40
N MET A 29 -4.59 -13.64 -0.26
CA MET A 29 -3.33 -13.78 0.46
C MET A 29 -3.22 -15.17 1.07
N SER A 30 -2.09 -15.81 0.88
CA SER A 30 -1.66 -17.00 1.60
C SER A 30 -0.41 -16.70 2.44
N SER A 31 -0.02 -17.63 3.29
CA SER A 31 1.21 -17.51 4.08
C SER A 31 2.07 -18.75 3.90
N SER A 32 3.36 -18.57 3.63
CA SER A 32 4.33 -19.64 3.56
C SER A 32 5.39 -19.46 4.65
N VAL A 33 5.88 -20.56 5.20
CA VAL A 33 6.96 -20.55 6.19
C VAL A 33 8.19 -21.12 5.52
N ASP A 34 9.21 -20.29 5.35
CA ASP A 34 10.50 -20.76 4.88
C ASP A 34 11.33 -21.27 6.06
N THR A 35 11.69 -22.55 5.99
CA THR A 35 12.52 -23.27 6.97
C THR A 35 13.97 -23.40 6.52
N ARG A 36 14.35 -22.87 5.33
CA ARG A 36 15.68 -23.06 4.72
C ARG A 36 16.82 -22.31 5.42
N HIS A 37 16.51 -21.31 6.25
CA HIS A 37 17.53 -20.63 7.04
C HIS A 37 17.87 -21.47 8.29
N GLY A 38 18.90 -22.31 8.14
CA GLY A 38 19.31 -23.42 9.04
C GLY A 38 19.71 -23.09 10.48
N LEU A 39 18.95 -22.26 11.21
CA LEU A 39 19.06 -22.03 12.65
C LEU A 39 17.69 -21.96 13.35
N GLY A 40 16.69 -22.70 12.88
CA GLY A 40 15.37 -22.76 13.52
C GLY A 40 14.54 -21.45 13.43
N LYS A 41 15.03 -20.43 12.73
CA LYS A 41 14.27 -19.19 12.47
C LYS A 41 13.25 -19.44 11.36
N ARG A 42 11.98 -19.53 11.75
CA ARG A 42 10.84 -19.54 10.81
C ARG A 42 10.70 -18.16 10.19
N ASN A 43 10.98 -18.03 8.89
CA ASN A 43 10.71 -16.81 8.14
C ASN A 43 9.35 -16.93 7.47
N VAL A 44 8.36 -16.25 8.05
CA VAL A 44 7.01 -16.19 7.49
C VAL A 44 6.99 -15.18 6.35
N GLN A 45 6.59 -15.65 5.17
CA GLN A 45 6.27 -14.82 4.02
C GLN A 45 4.75 -14.78 3.83
N TYR A 46 4.25 -13.62 3.43
CA TYR A 46 2.87 -13.44 3.03
C TYR A 46 2.85 -13.31 1.51
N GLU A 47 2.18 -14.26 0.86
CA GLU A 47 2.05 -14.33 -0.58
C GLU A 47 0.75 -13.66 -0.95
N LEU A 48 0.84 -12.50 -1.59
CA LEU A 48 -0.30 -11.77 -2.12
C LEU A 48 -0.51 -12.21 -3.57
N HIS A 49 -1.67 -12.79 -3.83
CA HIS A 49 -2.12 -13.20 -5.16
C HIS A 49 -3.04 -12.11 -5.72
N MET A 50 -2.69 -11.62 -6.91
CA MET A 50 -3.42 -10.59 -7.64
C MET A 50 -4.07 -11.23 -8.85
N ILE A 51 -5.36 -10.98 -9.05
CA ILE A 51 -6.10 -11.40 -10.23
C ILE A 51 -6.79 -10.16 -10.81
N TYR A 52 -6.38 -9.75 -11.99
CA TYR A 52 -6.97 -8.63 -12.72
C TYR A 52 -7.83 -9.18 -13.87
N GLN A 53 -9.09 -8.75 -13.92
CA GLN A 53 -10.04 -9.12 -14.97
C GLN A 53 -10.30 -7.91 -15.88
N THR A 54 -10.09 -8.07 -17.18
CA THR A 54 -10.40 -7.01 -18.15
C THR A 54 -11.85 -7.12 -18.64
N SER A 55 -12.37 -6.05 -19.23
CA SER A 55 -13.69 -6.05 -19.88
C SER A 55 -13.82 -7.04 -21.04
N LYS A 56 -12.70 -7.56 -21.57
CA LYS A 56 -12.65 -8.55 -22.65
C LYS A 56 -12.62 -10.01 -22.14
N ASN A 57 -12.91 -10.24 -20.85
CA ASN A 57 -12.74 -11.53 -20.18
C ASN A 57 -11.30 -12.07 -20.16
N GLU A 58 -10.29 -11.22 -20.41
CA GLU A 58 -8.90 -11.61 -20.24
C GLU A 58 -8.55 -11.51 -18.74
N THR A 59 -7.89 -12.54 -18.22
CA THR A 59 -7.48 -12.59 -16.82
C THR A 59 -5.96 -12.59 -16.73
N THR A 60 -5.40 -11.61 -16.01
CA THR A 60 -3.98 -11.55 -15.69
C THR A 60 -3.80 -11.82 -14.21
N ALA A 61 -2.91 -12.76 -13.86
CA ALA A 61 -2.64 -13.09 -12.47
C ALA A 61 -1.13 -13.01 -12.17
N TRP A 62 -0.78 -12.46 -11.01
CA TRP A 62 0.60 -12.46 -10.53
C TRP A 62 0.63 -12.61 -9.00
N THR A 63 1.77 -13.02 -8.46
CA THR A 63 1.95 -13.21 -7.02
C THR A 63 3.20 -12.48 -6.55
N ILE A 64 3.12 -11.85 -5.39
CA ILE A 64 4.27 -11.27 -4.70
C ILE A 64 4.41 -11.89 -3.32
N SER A 65 5.62 -12.32 -2.98
CA SER A 65 5.95 -12.86 -1.65
C SER A 65 6.71 -11.79 -0.87
N ARG A 66 6.21 -11.44 0.33
CA ARG A 66 6.82 -10.39 1.17
C ARG A 66 6.80 -10.73 2.65
N SER A 67 7.85 -10.32 3.36
CA SER A 67 7.92 -10.44 4.81
C SER A 67 7.00 -9.43 5.49
N PHE A 68 6.69 -9.68 6.77
CA PHE A 68 5.87 -8.76 7.57
C PHE A 68 6.40 -7.31 7.60
N ASP A 69 7.73 -7.14 7.63
CA ASP A 69 8.35 -5.81 7.68
C ASP A 69 8.04 -4.98 6.44
N LYS A 70 7.92 -5.60 5.25
CA LYS A 70 7.51 -4.88 4.04
C LYS A 70 6.09 -4.32 4.15
N TYR A 71 5.20 -4.98 4.90
CA TYR A 71 3.87 -4.45 5.19
C TYR A 71 3.89 -3.35 6.26
N ARG A 72 4.81 -3.43 7.24
CA ARG A 72 5.03 -2.31 8.19
C ARG A 72 5.50 -1.06 7.44
N ASP A 73 6.40 -1.21 6.49
CA ASP A 73 6.88 -0.11 5.66
C ASP A 73 5.78 0.43 4.75
N LEU A 74 4.93 -0.43 4.18
CA LEU A 74 3.74 0.01 3.46
C LEU A 74 2.82 0.83 4.35
N ARG A 75 2.49 0.34 5.55
CA ARG A 75 1.65 1.06 6.53
C ARG A 75 2.20 2.45 6.80
N ARG A 76 3.51 2.57 7.08
CA ARG A 76 4.19 3.86 7.31
C ARG A 76 4.02 4.79 6.11
N ARG A 77 4.35 4.31 4.90
CA ARG A 77 4.24 5.10 3.66
C ARG A 77 2.81 5.54 3.36
N LEU A 78 1.81 4.69 3.59
CA LEU A 78 0.40 5.05 3.39
C LEU A 78 -0.05 6.14 4.37
N VAL A 79 0.31 6.01 5.64
CA VAL A 79 -0.02 7.02 6.66
C VAL A 79 0.64 8.36 6.33
N LEU A 80 1.90 8.35 5.87
CA LEU A 80 2.60 9.55 5.43
C LEU A 80 1.95 10.15 4.17
N ALA A 81 1.58 9.34 3.18
CA ALA A 81 0.91 9.78 1.96
C ALA A 81 -0.43 10.45 2.25
N LEU A 82 -1.18 9.96 3.24
CA LEU A 82 -2.45 10.56 3.65
C LEU A 82 -2.31 11.98 4.24
N ARG A 83 -1.12 12.37 4.73
CA ARG A 83 -0.87 13.68 5.37
C ARG A 83 -2.04 14.15 6.23
N LEU A 84 -2.33 13.38 7.27
CA LEU A 84 -3.49 13.61 8.14
C LEU A 84 -3.46 15.03 8.70
N GLY A 85 -4.62 15.69 8.75
CA GLY A 85 -4.77 17.07 9.24
C GLY A 85 -5.25 18.06 8.17
N HIS A 86 -5.23 17.68 6.89
CA HIS A 86 -5.83 18.50 5.83
C HIS A 86 -7.37 18.44 5.86
N ARG A 87 -8.01 19.46 5.28
CA ARG A 87 -9.48 19.54 5.14
C ARG A 87 -9.89 19.01 3.76
N CYS A 88 -10.64 17.92 3.72
CA CYS A 88 -11.26 17.37 2.52
C CYS A 88 -12.57 16.65 2.87
N ASN A 89 -13.42 16.40 1.87
CA ASN A 89 -14.66 15.63 2.04
C ASN A 89 -14.46 14.11 1.82
N SER A 90 -13.22 13.67 1.62
CA SER A 90 -12.85 12.28 1.40
C SER A 90 -12.55 11.55 2.71
N GLU A 91 -12.48 10.22 2.66
CA GLU A 91 -12.25 9.33 3.79
C GLU A 91 -10.81 9.38 4.36
N CYS A 92 -9.98 10.36 4.00
CA CYS A 92 -8.55 10.39 4.35
C CYS A 92 -8.29 10.20 5.85
N ARG A 93 -9.07 10.88 6.71
CA ARG A 93 -8.98 10.73 8.16
C ARG A 93 -9.36 9.33 8.63
N TRP A 94 -10.47 8.81 8.10
CA TRP A 94 -10.97 7.48 8.44
C TRP A 94 -9.96 6.40 8.02
N LEU A 95 -9.49 6.44 6.77
CA LEU A 95 -8.54 5.47 6.23
C LEU A 95 -7.23 5.48 7.02
N GLY A 96 -6.72 6.67 7.37
CA GLY A 96 -5.53 6.81 8.21
C GLY A 96 -5.70 6.15 9.58
N ASN A 97 -6.85 6.33 10.22
CA ASN A 97 -7.17 5.67 11.48
C ASN A 97 -7.29 4.16 11.32
N VAL A 98 -7.92 3.68 10.24
CA VAL A 98 -8.03 2.24 9.97
C VAL A 98 -6.65 1.61 9.83
N ILE A 99 -5.78 2.20 9.00
CA ILE A 99 -4.39 1.74 8.78
C ILE A 99 -3.58 1.81 10.08
N LYS A 100 -3.77 2.83 10.90
CA LYS A 100 -3.05 2.97 12.17
C LYS A 100 -3.51 1.93 13.19
N HIS A 101 -4.81 1.78 13.40
CA HIS A 101 -5.32 1.02 14.56
C HIS A 101 -5.61 -0.45 14.27
N HIS A 102 -5.88 -0.81 13.01
CA HIS A 102 -6.26 -2.18 12.66
C HIS A 102 -5.14 -2.97 11.97
N PHE A 103 -3.93 -2.40 11.87
CA PHE A 103 -2.77 -3.12 11.41
C PHE A 103 -2.36 -4.18 12.45
N PRO A 104 -2.04 -5.42 12.02
CA PRO A 104 -1.59 -6.47 12.93
C PRO A 104 -0.40 -6.00 13.77
N ARG A 105 -0.44 -6.23 15.08
CA ARG A 105 0.69 -5.97 15.96
C ARG A 105 1.71 -7.10 15.82
N ALA A 106 2.99 -6.76 15.78
CA ALA A 106 4.04 -7.76 15.81
C ALA A 106 3.96 -8.52 17.14
N SER A 107 3.60 -9.80 17.10
CA SER A 107 3.64 -10.63 18.31
C SER A 107 5.09 -10.95 18.65
N LEU A 108 5.58 -10.43 19.78
CA LEU A 108 6.92 -10.75 20.28
C LEU A 108 7.00 -12.17 20.85
N PHE A 109 5.88 -12.72 21.30
CA PHE A 109 5.80 -13.97 22.04
C PHE A 109 5.50 -15.19 21.16
N CYS A 110 5.17 -14.99 19.87
CA CYS A 110 4.81 -16.08 18.97
C CYS A 110 4.92 -15.70 17.48
N ARG A 111 6.13 -15.38 17.00
CA ARG A 111 6.35 -14.91 15.62
C ARG A 111 6.03 -15.94 14.52
N GLY A 112 5.77 -17.20 14.87
CA GLY A 112 5.55 -18.27 13.90
C GLY A 112 4.56 -19.34 14.35
N CYS A 113 3.65 -19.05 15.29
CA CYS A 113 2.53 -19.98 15.50
C CYS A 113 1.54 -19.87 14.33
N PRO A 114 0.99 -21.01 13.87
CA PRO A 114 0.01 -21.03 12.78
C PRO A 114 -1.13 -20.04 12.97
N THR A 115 -1.72 -19.97 14.17
CA THR A 115 -2.83 -19.06 14.49
C THR A 115 -2.43 -17.58 14.42
N GLY A 116 -1.23 -17.24 14.90
CA GLY A 116 -0.72 -15.87 14.84
C GLY A 116 -0.37 -15.44 13.42
N VAL A 117 0.19 -16.34 12.62
CA VAL A 117 0.47 -16.15 11.20
C VAL A 117 -0.83 -15.93 10.43
N GLU A 118 -1.84 -16.78 10.66
CA GLU A 118 -3.13 -16.68 9.99
C GLU A 118 -3.90 -15.41 10.37
N GLY A 119 -3.91 -15.04 11.66
CA GLY A 119 -4.48 -13.77 12.11
C GLY A 119 -3.77 -12.55 11.49
N THR A 120 -2.45 -12.63 11.36
CA THR A 120 -1.66 -11.58 10.68
C THR A 120 -2.01 -11.51 9.20
N ARG A 121 -2.05 -12.66 8.50
CA ARG A 121 -2.43 -12.78 7.09
C ARG A 121 -3.79 -12.14 6.82
N ALA A 122 -4.81 -12.52 7.59
CA ALA A 122 -6.16 -11.99 7.46
C ALA A 122 -6.22 -10.47 7.69
N ALA A 123 -5.50 -9.96 8.70
CA ALA A 123 -5.45 -8.53 8.98
C ALA A 123 -4.73 -7.72 7.89
N LEU A 124 -3.64 -8.25 7.32
CA LEU A 124 -2.94 -7.63 6.19
C LEU A 124 -3.82 -7.57 4.94
N LEU A 125 -4.47 -8.69 4.59
CA LEU A 125 -5.38 -8.74 3.45
C LEU A 125 -6.55 -7.76 3.62
N ARG A 126 -7.14 -7.71 4.81
CA ARG A 126 -8.20 -6.76 5.14
C ARG A 126 -7.74 -5.31 4.96
N MET A 127 -6.56 -4.95 5.48
CA MET A 127 -6.00 -3.61 5.29
C MET A 127 -5.84 -3.27 3.79
N LEU A 128 -5.27 -4.17 2.99
CA LEU A 128 -5.07 -3.93 1.56
C LEU A 128 -6.40 -3.74 0.83
N ASN A 129 -7.39 -4.58 1.12
CA ASN A 129 -8.73 -4.45 0.53
C ASN A 129 -9.43 -3.16 0.97
N THR A 130 -9.24 -2.72 2.22
CA THR A 130 -9.77 -1.42 2.66
C THR A 130 -9.12 -0.25 1.92
N VAL A 131 -7.79 -0.27 1.74
CA VAL A 131 -7.08 0.77 0.96
C VAL A 131 -7.55 0.76 -0.48
N LYS A 132 -7.62 -0.42 -1.12
CA LYS A 132 -8.16 -0.61 -2.47
C LYS A 132 -9.57 -0.01 -2.57
N ALA A 133 -10.48 -0.36 -1.66
CA ALA A 133 -11.85 0.12 -1.64
C ALA A 133 -11.93 1.66 -1.54
N SER A 134 -11.13 2.27 -0.67
CA SER A 134 -11.07 3.73 -0.58
C SER A 134 -10.48 4.40 -1.83
N LEU A 135 -9.56 3.75 -2.53
CA LEU A 135 -8.98 4.28 -3.78
C LEU A 135 -9.94 4.23 -4.96
N VAL A 136 -10.81 3.21 -5.04
CA VAL A 136 -11.83 3.08 -6.10
C VAL A 136 -13.14 3.80 -5.75
N ASN A 137 -13.29 4.27 -4.51
CA ASN A 137 -14.44 5.07 -4.11
C ASN A 137 -14.38 6.47 -4.78
N HIS A 138 -15.31 6.72 -5.71
CA HIS A 138 -15.40 7.98 -6.45
C HIS A 138 -15.52 9.21 -5.54
N GLY A 139 -16.13 9.09 -4.35
CA GLY A 139 -16.21 10.17 -3.37
C GLY A 139 -14.85 10.63 -2.83
N ASN A 140 -13.82 9.78 -2.95
CA ASN A 140 -12.48 10.10 -2.48
C ASN A 140 -11.59 10.74 -3.55
N LEU A 141 -12.01 10.75 -4.82
CA LEU A 141 -11.21 11.27 -5.94
C LEU A 141 -11.05 12.80 -5.91
N GLY A 142 -11.89 13.50 -5.15
CA GLY A 142 -11.77 14.94 -4.92
C GLY A 142 -10.55 15.33 -4.07
N CYS A 143 -9.95 14.38 -3.34
CA CYS A 143 -8.72 14.62 -2.58
C CYS A 143 -7.49 14.19 -3.38
N SER A 144 -6.60 15.14 -3.70
CA SER A 144 -5.35 14.87 -4.42
C SER A 144 -4.45 13.88 -3.67
N ARG A 145 -4.42 13.93 -2.33
CA ARG A 145 -3.65 12.97 -1.51
C ARG A 145 -4.12 11.54 -1.74
N MET A 146 -5.43 11.31 -1.76
CA MET A 146 -5.97 9.97 -2.03
C MET A 146 -5.67 9.56 -3.47
N ARG A 147 -5.99 10.44 -4.42
CA ARG A 147 -5.91 10.18 -5.85
C ARG A 147 -4.50 9.95 -6.35
N GLU A 148 -3.51 10.65 -5.82
CA GLU A 148 -2.13 10.67 -6.33
C GLU A 148 -1.15 10.00 -5.37
N ASP A 149 -1.06 10.47 -4.12
CA ASP A 149 -0.03 10.01 -3.19
C ASP A 149 -0.32 8.58 -2.69
N VAL A 150 -1.55 8.33 -2.22
CA VAL A 150 -1.96 7.02 -1.70
C VAL A 150 -2.01 5.98 -2.82
N SER A 151 -2.59 6.34 -3.98
CA SER A 151 -2.65 5.45 -5.14
C SER A 151 -1.25 5.03 -5.59
N LYS A 152 -0.30 5.98 -5.70
CA LYS A 152 1.08 5.72 -6.07
C LYS A 152 1.77 4.77 -5.09
N VAL A 153 1.60 4.99 -3.78
CA VAL A 153 2.17 4.11 -2.74
C VAL A 153 1.60 2.70 -2.82
N PHE A 154 0.30 2.57 -3.03
CA PHE A 154 -0.39 1.29 -3.11
C PHE A 154 -0.02 0.52 -4.39
N THR A 155 -0.13 1.18 -5.55
CA THR A 155 0.20 0.61 -6.88
C THR A 155 1.64 0.14 -6.92
N MET A 156 2.61 0.94 -6.47
CA MET A 156 4.00 0.47 -6.38
C MET A 156 4.11 -0.82 -5.57
N PHE A 157 3.45 -0.90 -4.42
CA PHE A 157 3.58 -2.08 -3.56
C PHE A 157 3.07 -3.36 -4.23
N VAL A 158 1.93 -3.29 -4.93
CA VAL A 158 1.30 -4.44 -5.61
C VAL A 158 1.96 -4.78 -6.96
N SER A 159 2.66 -3.82 -7.57
CA SER A 159 3.35 -3.98 -8.86
C SER A 159 4.85 -4.34 -8.76
N SER A 160 5.52 -4.00 -7.64
CA SER A 160 7.00 -3.92 -7.56
C SER A 160 7.83 -5.21 -7.73
N ASN A 161 7.26 -6.39 -7.97
CA ASN A 161 8.06 -7.65 -7.97
C ASN A 161 7.99 -8.51 -9.24
N SER A 162 7.06 -8.28 -10.16
CA SER A 162 6.93 -9.09 -11.40
C SER A 162 6.84 -8.26 -12.68
N LEU A 163 6.80 -6.93 -12.54
CA LEU A 163 6.18 -6.08 -13.54
C LEU A 163 7.19 -5.15 -14.24
N GLY A 164 8.42 -5.64 -14.42
CA GLY A 164 9.38 -5.04 -15.35
C GLY A 164 9.11 -5.42 -16.82
N LYS A 165 8.27 -6.44 -17.07
CA LYS A 165 7.96 -6.94 -18.42
C LYS A 165 6.48 -6.88 -18.83
N ASP A 166 5.53 -6.90 -17.88
CA ASP A 166 4.09 -6.96 -18.24
C ASP A 166 3.29 -5.67 -17.97
N LEU A 167 3.82 -4.65 -17.28
CA LEU A 167 3.13 -3.35 -17.15
C LEU A 167 3.09 -2.56 -18.46
N SER A 168 4.09 -2.79 -19.31
CA SER A 168 4.07 -2.27 -20.69
C SER A 168 2.87 -2.80 -21.46
N ILE A 169 2.32 -3.97 -21.13
CA ILE A 169 1.14 -4.54 -21.81
C ILE A 169 -0.14 -3.80 -21.37
N ILE A 170 -0.25 -3.40 -20.10
CA ILE A 170 -1.41 -2.66 -19.58
C ILE A 170 -1.40 -1.21 -20.10
N HIS A 171 -0.23 -0.57 -20.19
CA HIS A 171 -0.09 0.81 -20.69
C HIS A 171 -0.07 0.92 -22.24
N SER A 172 0.16 -0.18 -22.98
CA SER A 172 0.26 -0.13 -24.47
C SER A 172 -1.08 -0.20 -25.19
N SER A 173 -2.19 -0.45 -24.50
CA SER A 173 -3.50 -0.62 -25.17
C SER A 173 -4.22 0.69 -25.47
N THR A 174 -3.58 1.86 -25.31
CA THR A 174 -4.20 3.16 -25.65
C THR A 174 -3.20 4.21 -26.15
N ALA A 175 -2.13 3.81 -26.83
CA ALA A 175 -1.24 4.75 -27.53
C ALA A 175 -1.27 4.47 -29.05
N THR A 176 -2.17 5.15 -29.75
CA THR A 176 -2.04 5.36 -31.20
C THR A 176 -0.85 6.29 -31.46
N SER A 177 0.21 5.68 -31.98
CA SER A 177 1.31 6.21 -32.77
C SER A 177 1.49 7.73 -32.89
N SER A 178 2.64 8.22 -32.40
CA SER A 178 3.47 9.17 -33.16
C SER A 178 4.93 8.97 -32.76
N THR A 179 5.72 8.60 -33.75
CA THR A 179 7.16 8.34 -33.77
C THR A 179 7.98 9.51 -33.22
N SER A 180 9.01 9.23 -32.42
CA SER A 180 10.38 9.78 -32.55
C SER A 180 11.30 9.20 -31.49
N SER A 181 12.19 8.30 -31.90
CA SER A 181 13.30 7.76 -31.14
C SER A 181 14.41 8.80 -30.99
N LEU A 182 14.78 9.16 -29.76
CA LEU A 182 16.08 9.73 -29.45
C LEU A 182 16.69 8.97 -28.28
N SER A 183 17.68 8.14 -28.61
CA SER A 183 18.60 7.51 -27.68
C SER A 183 19.50 8.57 -27.05
N LEU A 184 19.51 8.66 -25.73
CA LEU A 184 20.56 9.39 -25.01
C LEU A 184 21.12 8.52 -23.90
N SER A 185 22.39 8.15 -24.09
CA SER A 185 23.24 7.46 -23.14
C SER A 185 23.42 8.27 -21.85
N PRO A 186 23.46 7.65 -20.66
CA PRO A 186 23.93 8.34 -19.46
C PRO A 186 25.45 8.29 -19.40
N SER A 187 26.08 9.43 -19.68
CA SER A 187 27.50 9.66 -19.39
C SER A 187 27.69 10.02 -17.92
N ASN A 188 28.85 9.64 -17.40
CA ASN A 188 29.38 9.94 -16.07
C ASN A 188 29.13 11.39 -15.65
N PHE A 189 28.72 11.59 -14.39
CA PHE A 189 29.06 12.83 -13.70
C PHE A 189 29.42 12.59 -12.24
N GLU A 190 30.42 13.35 -11.86
CA GLU A 190 31.35 13.09 -10.79
C GLU A 190 30.80 13.41 -9.40
N ARG A 191 31.41 12.69 -8.46
CA ARG A 191 31.42 12.94 -7.03
C ARG A 191 32.12 14.28 -6.75
N LEU A 192 31.41 15.24 -6.19
CA LEU A 192 32.01 16.37 -5.47
C LEU A 192 31.18 16.70 -4.23
N SER A 193 31.79 16.41 -3.07
CA SER A 193 31.51 17.05 -1.80
C SER A 193 31.89 18.54 -1.89
N THR A 194 31.21 19.44 -1.19
CA THR A 194 31.64 20.08 0.08
C THR A 194 30.74 21.28 0.45
N SER A 195 30.37 21.35 1.74
CA SER A 195 30.20 22.50 2.66
C SER A 195 29.23 23.68 2.43
N ALA A 196 28.29 23.77 3.39
CA ALA A 196 28.06 24.85 4.37
C ALA A 196 26.97 25.93 4.13
N SER A 197 26.10 26.02 5.16
CA SER A 197 25.33 27.12 5.75
C SER A 197 24.83 28.29 4.90
N LEU A 198 23.54 28.62 5.03
CA LEU A 198 23.06 29.73 5.88
C LEU A 198 21.53 29.67 6.07
N THR A 199 21.11 30.34 7.13
CA THR A 199 19.82 30.42 7.82
C THR A 199 18.60 30.77 6.96
N SER A 200 17.48 30.07 7.15
CA SER A 200 16.15 30.70 7.10
C SER A 200 15.15 29.87 7.90
N ASP A 201 14.46 30.60 8.76
CA ASP A 201 13.51 30.20 9.78
C ASP A 201 12.14 29.96 9.13
N GLU A 202 11.71 28.69 9.03
CA GLU A 202 10.29 28.34 8.90
C GLU A 202 10.08 27.01 9.62
N GLU A 203 9.33 27.05 10.73
CA GLU A 203 8.85 25.89 11.48
C GLU A 203 8.05 24.94 10.58
N VAL A 204 8.75 24.05 9.89
CA VAL A 204 8.14 22.78 9.46
C VAL A 204 8.07 21.93 10.72
N GLN A 205 6.93 22.04 11.42
CA GLN A 205 6.55 21.07 12.44
C GLN A 205 6.33 19.73 11.74
N GLU A 206 7.44 19.05 11.44
CA GLU A 206 7.48 17.65 11.12
C GLU A 206 7.01 16.95 12.40
N ILE A 207 5.70 16.75 12.50
CA ILE A 207 5.12 15.82 13.46
C ILE A 207 5.74 14.48 13.06
N ALA A 208 6.87 14.16 13.68
CA ALA A 208 7.40 12.83 13.75
C ALA A 208 6.25 12.00 14.27
N LEU A 209 5.57 11.31 13.35
CA LEU A 209 4.56 10.32 13.69
C LEU A 209 5.37 9.22 14.36
N ALA A 210 5.62 9.38 15.65
CA ALA A 210 6.09 8.36 16.53
C ALA A 210 5.08 7.24 16.40
N PHE A 211 5.39 6.28 15.54
CA PHE A 211 4.82 4.96 15.64
C PHE A 211 5.36 4.47 16.97
N ASP A 212 4.55 4.55 18.02
CA ASP A 212 4.91 4.05 19.35
C ASP A 212 5.53 2.65 19.19
N ASP A 213 6.86 2.60 19.21
CA ASP A 213 7.59 1.40 19.56
C ASP A 213 7.29 1.23 21.05
N PHE A 214 6.30 0.39 21.32
CA PHE A 214 5.73 0.24 22.65
C PHE A 214 6.83 -0.06 23.67
N SER A 215 6.93 0.83 24.66
CA SER A 215 7.62 0.57 25.92
C SER A 215 7.06 -0.69 26.56
N CYS A 216 7.96 -1.58 26.96
CA CYS A 216 7.68 -2.83 27.62
C CYS A 216 7.22 -2.57 29.06
N GLY A 217 5.92 -2.37 29.25
CA GLY A 217 5.30 -2.29 30.58
C GLY A 217 4.78 -3.66 31.01
N HIS A 218 5.43 -4.26 32.01
CA HIS A 218 5.00 -5.42 32.80
C HIS A 218 5.05 -6.80 32.12
N PHE A 219 6.16 -7.52 32.31
CA PHE A 219 6.34 -8.94 31.95
C PHE A 219 5.54 -9.87 32.87
N SER A 220 4.21 -9.82 32.79
CA SER A 220 3.38 -10.93 33.23
C SER A 220 3.36 -11.95 32.08
N ARG A 221 4.07 -13.07 32.25
CA ARG A 221 4.18 -14.25 31.36
C ARG A 221 3.14 -14.28 30.21
N CYS A 222 3.47 -13.64 29.08
CA CYS A 222 2.55 -13.62 27.93
C CYS A 222 2.62 -14.97 27.22
N GLU A 223 1.65 -15.83 27.51
CA GLU A 223 1.44 -17.07 26.77
C GLU A 223 0.61 -16.80 25.52
N CYS A 224 1.02 -17.37 24.39
CA CYS A 224 0.14 -17.40 23.23
C CYS A 224 -1.04 -18.33 23.53
N GLY A 225 -2.25 -17.78 23.71
CA GLY A 225 -3.44 -18.57 24.03
C GLY A 225 -3.77 -19.69 23.02
N ALA A 226 -3.22 -19.63 21.81
CA ALA A 226 -3.41 -20.63 20.77
C ALA A 226 -2.40 -21.79 20.78
N CYS A 227 -1.14 -21.54 21.16
CA CYS A 227 -0.09 -22.57 21.13
C CYS A 227 0.61 -22.78 22.48
N ARG A 228 0.17 -22.07 23.53
CA ARG A 228 0.71 -22.08 24.91
C ARG A 228 2.21 -21.84 25.01
N SER A 229 2.84 -21.31 23.96
CA SER A 229 4.25 -20.96 23.98
C SER A 229 4.45 -19.70 24.82
N SER A 230 5.40 -19.76 25.76
CA SER A 230 5.88 -18.63 26.55
C SER A 230 7.26 -18.20 26.03
N LEU A 231 7.59 -16.90 26.14
CA LEU A 231 8.98 -16.45 25.99
C LEU A 231 9.78 -17.01 27.19
N HIS A 232 10.87 -17.69 26.89
CA HIS A 232 11.83 -18.21 27.87
C HIS A 232 13.21 -17.62 27.60
#